data_AF-A0A2R6C9B8-F1
#
_entry.id   AF-A0A2R6C9B8-F1
#
_cell.length_a   1.000
_cell.length_b   1.000
_cell.length_c   1.000
_cell.angle_alpha   90.00
_cell.angle_beta   90.00
_cell.angle_gamma   90.00
#
_symmetry.space_group_name_H-M   'P 1'
#
loop_
_entity.id
_entity.type
_entity.pdbx_description
1 polymer ?
#
loop_
_entity_poly.entity_id
_entity_poly.type
_entity_poly.pdbx_seq_one_letter_code
_entity_poly.pdbx_strand_id
1 'polypeptide(L)' 'QELFKRLKPEDLRKEVRRVYPEGRVSVYTLEEVLYHVPIEVIHHYGEIFAEFWRMNVDAPYYSYLNYSKDKEK' A
#
# COMPACT_ATOMS: atom_id res chain seq x y z
N GLN A 1 5.04 15.52 0.28
CA GLN A 1 3.75 14.84 0.02
C GLN A 1 2.79 15.76 -0.74
N GLU A 2 3.16 16.24 -1.92
CA GLU A 2 2.35 17.20 -2.71
C GLU A 2 1.29 16.50 -3.60
N LEU A 3 1.54 15.24 -3.98
CA LEU A 3 0.69 14.49 -4.92
C LEU A 3 -0.75 14.31 -4.41
N PHE A 4 -0.91 13.86 -3.16
CA PHE A 4 -2.23 13.59 -2.57
C PHE A 4 -3.02 14.86 -2.24
N LYS A 5 -2.35 15.99 -2.03
CA LYS A 5 -3.02 17.27 -1.70
C LYS A 5 -3.83 17.84 -2.87
N ARG A 6 -3.50 17.44 -4.09
CA ARG A 6 -4.13 17.95 -5.32
C ARG A 6 -5.12 16.97 -5.92
N LEU A 7 -5.30 15.80 -5.31
CA LEU A 7 -6.20 14.77 -5.79
C LEU A 7 -7.65 15.20 -5.56
N LYS A 8 -8.46 15.16 -6.60
CA LYS A 8 -9.91 15.32 -6.52
C LYS A 8 -10.59 13.96 -6.57
N PRO A 9 -11.83 13.83 -6.06
CA PRO A 9 -12.57 12.57 -6.13
C PRO A 9 -12.71 12.02 -7.56
N GLU A 10 -12.82 12.89 -8.56
CA GLU A 10 -12.94 12.47 -9.96
C GLU A 10 -11.64 11.85 -10.50
N ASP A 11 -10.49 12.21 -9.93
CA ASP A 11 -9.19 11.68 -10.32
C ASP A 11 -9.07 10.18 -9.99
N LEU A 12 -9.81 9.70 -8.98
CA LEU A 12 -9.81 8.29 -8.58
C LEU A 12 -10.28 7.35 -9.69
N ARG A 13 -11.11 7.85 -10.62
CA ARG A 13 -11.63 7.09 -11.76
C ARG A 13 -10.69 7.07 -12.96
N LYS A 14 -9.58 7.81 -12.93
CA LYS A 14 -8.62 7.87 -14.04
C LYS A 14 -7.98 6.50 -14.25
N GLU A 15 -7.85 6.10 -15.51
CA GLU A 15 -7.17 4.86 -15.88
C GLU A 15 -5.66 4.98 -15.70
N VAL A 16 -5.08 3.93 -15.11
CA VAL A 16 -3.65 3.70 -14.93
C VAL A 16 -3.31 2.42 -15.66
N ARG A 17 -2.37 2.52 -16.61
CA ARG A 17 -1.96 1.39 -17.46
C ARG A 17 -0.64 0.83 -16.95
N ARG A 18 -0.62 -0.46 -16.64
CA ARG A 18 0.61 -1.22 -16.34
C ARG A 18 0.99 -2.05 -17.55
N VAL A 19 2.16 -1.77 -18.10
CA VAL A 19 2.76 -2.60 -19.16
C VAL A 19 3.72 -3.56 -18.49
N TYR A 20 3.49 -4.85 -18.66
CA TYR A 20 4.37 -5.89 -18.13
C TYR A 20 5.49 -6.22 -19.13
N PRO A 21 6.63 -6.77 -18.67
CA PRO A 21 7.76 -7.11 -19.55
C PRO A 21 7.39 -8.03 -20.73
N GLU A 22 6.39 -8.89 -20.56
CA GLU A 22 5.86 -9.79 -21.60
C GLU A 22 4.93 -9.11 -22.62
N GLY A 23 4.73 -7.79 -22.53
CA GLY A 23 3.88 -7.02 -23.44
C GLY A 23 2.39 -7.03 -23.08
N ARG A 24 2.00 -7.78 -22.04
CA ARG A 24 0.64 -7.72 -21.47
C ARG A 24 0.38 -6.32 -20.90
N VAL A 25 -0.82 -5.80 -21.13
CA VAL A 25 -1.27 -4.52 -20.57
C VAL A 25 -2.46 -4.77 -19.65
N SER A 26 -2.37 -4.30 -18.41
CA SER A 26 -3.51 -4.22 -17.49
C SER A 26 -3.89 -2.77 -17.29
N VAL A 27 -5.20 -2.53 -17.22
CA VAL A 27 -5.78 -1.22 -16.96
C VAL A 27 -6.50 -1.29 -15.62
N TYR A 28 -6.18 -0.34 -14.75
CA TYR A 28 -6.78 -0.17 -13.44
C TYR A 28 -7.27 1.27 -13.30
N THR A 29 -8.15 1.53 -12.36
CA THR A 29 -8.43 2.88 -11.87
C THR A 29 -7.33 3.32 -10.90
N LEU A 30 -7.14 4.63 -10.76
CA LEU A 30 -6.26 5.19 -9.75
C LEU A 30 -6.69 4.73 -8.33
N GLU A 31 -7.99 4.62 -8.09
CA GLU A 31 -8.54 4.07 -6.84
C GLU A 31 -8.01 2.67 -6.52
N GLU A 32 -8.12 1.73 -7.47
CA GLU A 32 -7.63 0.35 -7.29
C GLU A 32 -6.13 0.32 -6.97
N VAL A 33 -5.33 1.16 -7.65
CA VAL A 33 -3.89 1.25 -7.39
C VAL A 33 -3.63 1.78 -5.98
N LEU A 34 -4.35 2.83 -5.55
CA LEU A 34 -4.17 3.44 -4.23
C LEU A 34 -4.59 2.51 -3.08
N TYR A 35 -5.55 1.61 -3.31
CA TYR A 35 -5.86 0.55 -2.34
C TYR A 35 -4.85 -0.59 -2.37
N HIS A 36 -4.35 -0.96 -3.55
CA HIS A 36 -3.47 -2.11 -3.69
C HIS A 36 -2.10 -1.88 -3.03
N VAL A 37 -1.47 -0.72 -3.26
CA VAL A 37 -0.12 -0.41 -2.75
C VAL A 37 0.01 -0.63 -1.22
N PRO A 38 -0.84 -0.05 -0.36
CA PRO A 38 -0.72 -0.27 1.08
C PRO A 38 -0.99 -1.73 1.48
N ILE A 39 -1.90 -2.42 0.79
CA ILE A 39 -2.20 -3.85 1.06
C ILE A 39 -0.99 -4.72 0.74
N GLU A 40 -0.36 -4.52 -0.42
CA GLU A 40 0.83 -5.25 -0.86
C GLU A 40 2.01 -5.02 0.11
N VAL A 41 2.21 -3.77 0.56
CA VAL A 41 3.22 -3.43 1.56
C VAL A 41 2.96 -4.16 2.90
N ILE A 42 1.71 -4.17 3.39
CA ILE A 42 1.33 -4.88 4.62
C ILE A 42 1.55 -6.39 4.48
N HIS A 43 1.22 -6.95 3.32
CA HIS A 43 1.43 -8.37 3.02
C HIS A 43 2.91 -8.75 3.15
N HIS A 44 3.81 -8.00 2.50
CA HIS A 44 5.25 -8.24 2.59
C HIS A 44 5.82 -8.02 4.00
N TYR A 45 5.30 -7.08 4.77
CA TYR A 45 5.67 -6.97 6.19
C TYR A 45 5.30 -8.23 6.98
N GLY A 46 4.13 -8.83 6.70
CA GLY A 46 3.74 -10.10 7.30
C GLY A 46 4.72 -11.24 6.99
N GLU A 47 5.20 -11.33 5.74
CA GLU A 47 6.23 -12.30 5.34
C GLU A 47 7.54 -12.07 6.10
N ILE A 48 7.99 -10.82 6.21
CA ILE A 48 9.21 -10.45 6.94
C ILE A 48 9.07 -10.82 8.43
N PHE A 49 7.93 -10.54 9.05
CA PHE A 49 7.69 -10.87 10.47
C PHE A 49 7.75 -12.38 10.71
N ALA A 50 7.24 -13.18 9.78
CA ALA A 50 7.34 -14.62 9.85
C ALA A 50 8.81 -15.08 9.88
N GLU A 51 9.70 -14.45 9.10
CA GLU A 51 11.14 -14.76 9.14
C GLU A 51 11.80 -14.35 10.46
N PHE A 52 11.44 -13.19 11.04
CA PHE A 52 11.91 -12.79 12.37
C PHE A 52 11.56 -13.84 13.43
N TRP A 53 10.30 -14.30 13.45
CA TRP A 53 9.85 -15.32 14.39
C TRP A 53 10.55 -16.65 14.20
N ARG A 54 10.88 -17.05 12.97
CA ARG A 54 11.68 -18.26 12.70
C ARG A 54 13.10 -18.17 13.27
N MET A 55 13.66 -16.97 13.34
CA MET A 55 14.96 -16.72 13.96
C MET A 55 14.89 -16.56 15.48
N ASN A 56 13.71 -16.72 16.09
CA ASN A 56 13.47 -16.44 17.51
C ASN A 56 13.83 -14.99 17.89
N VAL A 57 13.58 -14.05 16.97
CA VAL A 57 13.78 -12.60 17.14
C VAL A 57 12.42 -11.92 17.10
N ASP A 58 12.20 -10.95 17.98
CA ASP A 58 11.00 -10.12 17.95
C ASP A 58 10.99 -9.25 16.70
N ALA A 59 9.91 -9.35 15.93
CA ALA A 59 9.70 -8.48 14.77
C ALA A 59 9.53 -7.02 15.21
N PRO A 60 10.09 -6.05 14.47
CA PRO A 60 9.94 -4.64 14.80
C PRO A 60 8.46 -4.23 14.79
N TYR A 61 8.03 -3.53 15.85
CA TYR A 61 6.66 -3.07 15.98
C TYR A 61 6.34 -1.98 14.93
N TYR A 62 5.53 -2.34 13.93
CA TYR A 62 4.98 -1.38 12.97
C TYR A 62 3.60 -0.89 13.43
N SER A 63 3.57 0.31 13.98
CA SER A 63 2.38 0.93 14.57
C SER A 63 1.38 1.51 13.55
N TYR A 64 1.18 0.88 12.39
CA TYR A 64 0.17 1.36 11.42
C TYR A 64 -1.23 1.50 12.07
N LEU A 65 -1.54 0.62 13.04
CA LEU A 65 -2.78 0.66 13.84
C LEU A 65 -2.83 1.77 14.91
N ASN A 66 -1.70 2.40 15.25
CA ASN A 66 -1.65 3.45 16.27
C ASN A 66 -1.79 4.86 15.65
N TYR A 67 -1.47 5.01 14.36
CA TYR A 67 -1.65 6.27 13.63
C TYR A 67 -3.12 6.72 13.52
N SER A 68 -4.09 5.78 13.59
CA SER A 68 -5.52 6.12 13.59
C SER A 68 -6.03 6.66 14.93
N LYS A 69 -5.32 6.40 16.05
CA LYS A 69 -5.76 6.83 17.39
C LYS A 69 -5.45 8.30 17.70
N ASP A 70 -4.40 8.85 17.11
CA ASP A 70 -3.94 10.21 17.42
C ASP A 70 -4.60 11.31 16.57
N LYS A 71 -5.54 10.96 15.69
CA LYS A 71 -6.30 11.95 14.89
C LYS A 71 -7.64 12.39 15.48
N GLU A 72 -8.04 11.87 16.64
CA GLU A 72 -9.25 12.29 17.38
C GLU A 72 -8.94 13.15 18.62
N LYS A 73 -7.93 14.04 18.56
CA LYS A 73 -7.69 15.04 19.61
C LYS A 73 -7.67 16.45 19.08
#